data_AF-A0A820AUV9-F1
#
_entry.id   AF-A0A820AUV9-F1
#
_cell.length_a   1.000
_cell.length_b   1.000
_cell.length_c   1.000
_cell.angle_alpha   90.00
_cell.angle_beta   90.00
_cell.angle_gamma   90.00
#
_symmetry.space_group_name_H-M   'P 1'
#
loop_
_entity.id
_entity.type
_entity.pdbx_description
1 polymer ?
#
loop_
_entity_poly.entity_id
_entity_poly.type
_entity_poly.pdbx_seq_one_letter_code
_entity_poly.pdbx_strand_id
1 'polypeptide(L)' 'ECEILLPAARCFQVVACLPQGSDMNIVQLKEIDSPVKLIELGPQITLSSTGASGSNNKGAAASATVG' A
#
# COMPACT_ATOMS: atom_id res chain seq x y z
N GLU A 1 19.63 -22.68 1.06
CA GLU A 1 19.75 -21.36 1.71
C GLU A 1 18.40 -21.04 2.35
N CYS A 2 18.38 -20.32 3.47
CA CYS A 2 17.13 -19.92 4.12
C CYS A 2 16.83 -18.47 3.72
N GLU A 3 15.86 -18.28 2.84
CA GLU A 3 15.41 -16.95 2.43
C GLU A 3 14.22 -16.51 3.29
N ILE A 4 14.16 -15.21 3.61
CA ILE A 4 13.05 -14.59 4.31
C ILE A 4 12.54 -13.45 3.44
N LEU A 5 11.25 -13.49 3.10
CA LEU A 5 10.58 -12.42 2.36
C LEU A 5 10.16 -11.32 3.33
N LEU A 6 10.61 -10.10 3.05
CA LEU A 6 10.21 -8.93 3.82
C LEU A 6 8.99 -8.25 3.14
N PRO A 7 7.98 -7.82 3.90
CA PRO A 7 6.89 -7.01 3.35
C PRO A 7 7.40 -5.73 2.69
N ALA A 8 6.67 -5.23 1.69
CA ALA A 8 6.97 -3.94 1.06
C ALA A 8 6.88 -2.79 2.09
N ALA A 9 7.62 -1.71 1.86
CA ALA A 9 7.62 -0.49 2.67
C ALA A 9 8.12 -0.63 4.12
N ARG A 10 8.97 -1.62 4.40
CA ARG A 10 9.77 -1.71 5.65
C ARG A 10 10.72 -0.52 5.76
N CYS A 11 10.83 0.06 6.96
CA CYS A 11 11.81 1.09 7.27
C CYS A 11 12.92 0.52 8.15
N PHE A 12 14.16 0.90 7.87
CA PHE A 12 15.33 0.50 8.63
C PHE A 12 16.18 1.73 8.97
N GLN A 13 16.64 1.78 10.22
CA GLN A 13 17.65 2.73 10.66
C GLN A 13 19.03 2.06 10.58
N VAL A 14 20.01 2.76 10.00
CA VAL A 14 21.42 2.36 10.10
C VAL A 14 21.90 2.65 11.52
N VAL A 15 22.30 1.61 12.25
CA VAL A 15 22.81 1.75 13.63
C VAL A 15 24.32 1.71 13.72
N ALA A 16 24.99 1.07 12.76
CA ALA A 16 26.44 1.05 12.67
C ALA A 16 26.90 0.80 11.22
N CYS A 17 28.09 1.31 10.90
CA CYS A 17 28.84 0.97 9.70
C CYS A 17 30.26 0.61 10.14
N LEU A 18 30.63 -0.66 9.96
CA LEU A 18 31.89 -1.20 10.42
C LEU A 18 32.74 -1.62 9.21
N PRO A 19 33.99 -1.16 9.09
CA PRO A 19 34.87 -1.64 8.04
C PRO A 19 35.18 -3.13 8.24
N GLN A 20 35.13 -3.90 7.16
CA GLN A 20 35.50 -5.31 7.13
C GLN A 20 36.58 -5.49 6.06
N GLY A 21 37.84 -5.36 6.46
CA GLY A 21 38.98 -5.37 5.52
C GLY A 21 39.16 -4.03 4.81
N SER A 22 39.83 -4.03 3.66
CA SER A 22 40.18 -2.82 2.91
C SER A 22 39.01 -2.21 2.14
N ASP A 23 38.07 -3.03 1.66
CA ASP A 23 37.14 -2.61 0.60
C ASP A 23 35.67 -2.95 0.89
N MET A 24 35.36 -3.47 2.08
CA MET A 24 33.99 -3.81 2.47
C MET A 24 33.58 -3.13 3.76
N ASN A 25 32.28 -2.84 3.87
CA ASN A 25 31.67 -2.33 5.09
C ASN A 25 30.48 -3.22 5.45
N ILE A 26 30.41 -3.62 6.71
CA ILE A 26 29.23 -4.22 7.32
C ILE A 26 28.32 -3.09 7.77
N VAL A 27 27.10 -3.07 7.25
CA VAL A 27 26.05 -2.14 7.69
C VAL A 27 25.10 -2.89 8.62
N GLN A 28 24.99 -2.42 9.85
CA GLN A 28 24.01 -2.94 10.80
C GLN A 28 22.72 -2.13 10.70
N LEU A 29 21.61 -2.82 10.46
CA LEU A 29 20.27 -2.24 10.31
C LEU A 29 19.39 -2.63 11.50
N LYS A 30 18.58 -1.68 11.97
CA LYS A 30 17.50 -1.91 12.92
C LYS A 30 16.17 -1.58 12.24
N GLU A 31 15.24 -2.53 12.24
CA GLU A 31 13.88 -2.26 11.79
C GLU A 31 13.20 -1.24 12.71
N ILE A 32 12.50 -0.29 12.11
CA ILE A 32 11.73 0.73 12.81
C ILE A 32 10.32 0.79 12.22
N ASP A 33 9.39 1.30 13.02
CA ASP A 33 8.06 1.64 12.52
C ASP A 33 8.18 2.67 11.41
N SER A 34 7.44 2.45 10.31
CA SER A 34 7.39 3.43 9.22
C SER A 34 6.80 4.74 9.76
N PRO A 35 7.51 5.88 9.63
CA PRO A 35 6.94 7.17 9.98
C PRO A 35 5.81 7.56 9.01
N VAL A 36 5.72 6.89 7.86
CA VAL A 36 4.66 7.09 6.88
C VAL A 36 3.47 6.23 7.26
N LYS A 37 2.43 6.85 7.82
CA LYS A 37 1.10 6.25 7.85
C LYS A 37 0.68 6.04 6.39
N LEU A 38 0.57 4.77 5.96
CA LEU A 38 -0.05 4.44 4.68
C LEU A 38 -1.50 4.95 4.75
N ILE A 39 -1.74 6.10 4.12
CA ILE A 39 -3.11 6.61 3.94
C ILE A 39 -3.73 5.67 2.92
N GLU A 40 -4.68 4.86 3.35
CA GLU A 40 -5.48 4.04 2.44
C GLU A 40 -6.28 4.98 1.53
N LEU A 41 -5.77 5.23 0.33
CA LEU A 41 -6.50 5.90 -0.74
C LEU A 41 -7.44 4.89 -1.41
N GLY A 42 -8.38 4.34 -0.64
CA GLY A 42 -9.47 3.53 -1.15
C GLY A 42 -10.66 4.43 -1.49
N PRO A 43 -11.35 4.26 -2.64
CA PRO A 43 -12.67 4.85 -2.80
C PRO A 43 -13.59 4.27 -1.70
N GLN A 44 -14.19 5.14 -0.90
CA GLN A 44 -15.26 4.78 0.04
C GLN A 44 -16.48 4.32 -0.77
N ILE A 45 -16.50 3.04 -1.18
CA ILE A 45 -17.66 2.47 -1.85
C ILE A 45 -18.69 2.14 -0.76
N THR A 46 -19.62 3.06 -0.53
CA THR A 46 -20.81 2.77 0.27
C THR A 46 -21.80 2.01 -0.61
N LEU A 47 -21.91 0.69 -0.42
CA LEU A 47 -22.93 -0.13 -1.07
C LEU A 47 -24.29 0.17 -0.42
N SER A 48 -25.04 1.13 -0.96
CA SER A 48 -26.45 1.28 -0.63
C SER A 48 -27.20 0.07 -1.16
N SER A 49 -27.53 -0.88 -0.27
CA SER A 49 -28.50 -1.93 -0.52
C SER A 49 -29.85 -1.28 -0.81
N THR A 50 -30.10 -0.98 -2.08
CA THR A 50 -31.45 -0.67 -2.54
C THR A 50 -32.06 -2.03 -2.80
N GLY A 51 -32.92 -2.49 -1.89
CA GLY A 51 -33.63 -3.76 -2.03
C GLY A 51 -34.23 -3.85 -3.43
N ALA A 52 -33.72 -4.78 -4.23
CA ALA A 52 -34.21 -5.05 -5.58
C ALA A 52 -35.61 -5.64 -5.46
N SER A 53 -36.63 -4.77 -5.47
CA SER A 53 -37.95 -5.12 -5.98
C SER A 53 -37.90 -4.90 -7.49
N GLY A 54 -37.99 -5.98 -8.25
CA GLY A 54 -37.72 -5.99 -9.68
C GLY A 54 -38.67 -5.11 -10.50
N SER A 55 -38.12 -4.48 -11.54
CA SER A 55 -38.85 -4.29 -12.78
C SER A 55 -37.91 -3.97 -13.93
N ASN A 56 -38.16 -4.65 -15.02
CA ASN A 56 -37.41 -4.69 -16.25
C ASN A 56 -37.52 -3.32 -16.94
N ASN A 57 -36.41 -2.73 -17.40
CA ASN A 57 -36.46 -1.87 -18.59
C ASN A 57 -35.07 -1.68 -19.21
N LYS A 58 -34.96 -2.07 -20.49
CA LYS A 58 -33.85 -1.73 -21.37
C LYS A 58 -33.83 -0.21 -21.58
N GLY A 59 -32.66 0.39 -21.47
CA GLY A 59 -32.44 1.77 -21.89
C GLY A 59 -31.14 2.31 -21.33
N ALA A 60 -30.06 2.16 -22.09
CA ALA A 60 -28.79 2.82 -21.81
C ALA A 60 -28.85 4.30 -22.21
N ALA A 61 -27.97 5.08 -21.57
CA ALA A 61 -27.52 6.44 -21.85
C ALA A 61 -28.23 7.60 -21.12
N ALA A 62 -27.53 8.14 -20.12
CA ALA A 62 -27.48 9.58 -19.81
C ALA A 62 -26.02 9.85 -19.39
N SER A 63 -25.17 10.40 -20.26
CA SER A 63 -24.98 11.85 -20.49
C SER A 63 -24.76 12.61 -19.19
N ALA A 64 -23.55 13.15 -18.99
CA ALA A 64 -23.30 14.20 -18.03
C ALA A 64 -22.29 15.20 -18.61
N THR A 65 -22.85 16.34 -19.02
CA THR A 65 -22.18 17.60 -19.33
C THR A 65 -21.92 18.37 -18.03
N VAL A 66 -20.68 18.84 -17.88
CA VAL A 66 -20.11 20.01 -17.17
C VAL A 66 -20.61 20.41 -15.76
N GLY A 67 -19.63 20.58 -14.87
CA GLY A 67 -19.52 21.65 -13.87
C GLY A 67 -18.07 22.10 -13.78
#